data_AF-A0A7W8XSW4-F1
#
_entry.id   AF-A0A7W8XSW4-F1
#
_cell.length_a   1.000
_cell.length_b   1.000
_cell.length_c   1.000
_cell.angle_alpha   90.00
_cell.angle_beta   90.00
_cell.angle_gamma   90.00
#
_symmetry.space_group_name_H-M   'P 1'
#
loop_
_entity.id
_entity.type
_entity.pdbx_description
1 polymer ?
#
loop_
_entity_poly.entity_id
_entity_poly.type
_entity_poly.pdbx_seq_one_letter_code
_entity_poly.pdbx_strand_id
1 'polypeptide(L)'
;MALFIRKDNKTTFSLPAAALLCCAIALSSCGGREAHPIASTNVGDGGMDCGGISREFEANERQILATVKERSQAQGKNVILGATGVLLFWPALFFMDPKSPEKIEIDALRNRNRVLTEIALGKRCPAPKSQLSDVYKKLDGGVKTAPAKRDG
;
A
#
# COMPACT_ATOMS: atom_id res chain seq x y z
N MET A 1 -61.86 31.30 10.54
CA MET A 1 -60.82 30.83 9.60
C MET A 1 -59.65 30.33 10.43
N ALA A 2 -59.55 29.02 10.62
CA ALA A 2 -58.57 28.38 11.50
C ALA A 2 -57.33 27.99 10.71
N LEU A 3 -56.18 28.57 11.06
CA LEU A 3 -54.87 28.15 10.57
C LEU A 3 -54.20 27.31 11.66
N PHE A 4 -54.23 25.99 11.48
CA PHE A 4 -53.52 25.02 12.29
C PHE A 4 -52.01 25.25 12.14
N ILE A 5 -51.38 25.82 13.16
CA ILE A 5 -49.93 25.85 13.28
C ILE A 5 -49.44 24.44 13.58
N ARG A 6 -48.61 23.91 12.67
CA ARG A 6 -47.91 22.64 12.80
C ARG A 6 -47.16 22.57 14.13
N LYS A 7 -47.39 21.46 14.81
CA LYS A 7 -46.62 21.00 15.96
C LYS A 7 -45.28 20.46 15.47
N ASP A 8 -44.27 21.32 15.37
CA ASP A 8 -42.92 20.85 15.07
C ASP A 8 -42.28 20.24 16.32
N ASN A 9 -41.94 18.98 16.13
CA ASN A 9 -41.65 17.98 17.13
C ASN A 9 -40.31 18.27 17.80
N LYS A 10 -40.26 18.05 19.11
CA LYS A 10 -39.06 18.21 19.94
C LYS A 10 -37.91 17.39 19.35
N THR A 11 -36.91 18.05 18.77
CA THR A 11 -35.61 17.44 18.49
C THR A 11 -34.62 17.99 19.50
N THR A 12 -34.81 17.57 20.76
CA THR A 12 -33.72 17.52 21.73
C THR A 12 -32.71 16.51 21.20
N PHE A 13 -31.79 16.98 20.35
CA PHE A 13 -30.63 16.23 19.94
C PHE A 13 -29.79 16.05 21.21
N SER A 14 -29.92 14.89 21.84
CA SER A 14 -29.20 14.58 23.06
C SER A 14 -27.70 14.62 22.74
N LEU A 15 -26.91 15.25 23.62
CA LEU A 15 -25.43 15.26 23.56
C LEU A 15 -24.79 13.92 23.12
N PRO A 16 -25.28 12.72 23.53
CA PRO A 16 -24.73 11.46 23.03
C PRO A 16 -24.96 11.21 21.52
N ALA A 17 -26.08 11.67 20.95
CA ALA A 17 -26.36 11.50 19.52
C ALA A 17 -25.41 12.34 18.64
N ALA A 18 -25.04 13.53 19.11
CA ALA A 18 -24.03 14.36 18.45
C ALA A 18 -22.62 13.75 18.52
N ALA A 19 -22.24 13.22 19.68
CA ALA A 19 -20.95 12.56 19.86
C ALA A 19 -20.81 11.31 18.98
N LEU A 20 -21.88 10.49 18.89
CA LEU A 20 -21.91 9.30 18.03
C LEU A 20 -21.78 9.64 16.55
N LEU A 21 -22.46 10.71 16.10
CA LEU A 21 -22.37 11.17 14.71
C LEU A 21 -20.97 11.69 14.38
N CYS A 22 -20.34 12.46 15.27
CA CYS A 22 -18.97 12.94 15.10
C CYS A 22 -17.95 11.78 15.03
N CYS A 23 -18.11 10.76 15.88
CA CYS A 23 -17.26 9.57 15.84
C CYS A 23 -17.44 8.79 14.53
N ALA A 24 -18.67 8.64 14.04
CA ALA A 24 -18.95 7.95 12.78
C ALA A 24 -18.33 8.68 11.57
N ILE A 25 -18.33 10.01 11.57
CA ILE A 25 -17.70 10.83 10.53
C ILE A 25 -16.17 10.78 10.63
N ALA A 26 -15.61 10.75 11.84
CA ALA A 26 -14.16 10.65 12.03
C ALA A 26 -13.61 9.30 11.56
N LEU A 27 -14.34 8.20 11.83
CA LEU A 27 -13.94 6.83 11.49
C LEU A 27 -14.06 6.52 9.99
N SER A 28 -14.91 7.23 9.24
CA SER A 28 -15.04 7.05 7.78
C SER A 28 -13.95 7.72 6.95
N SER A 29 -13.03 8.47 7.58
CA SER A 29 -11.97 9.23 6.88
C SER A 29 -10.64 8.49 6.71
N CYS A 30 -10.48 7.28 7.25
CA CYS A 30 -9.21 6.53 7.12
C CYS A 30 -9.21 5.63 5.88
N GLY A 31 -9.31 6.23 4.70
CA GLY A 31 -9.08 5.55 3.43
C GLY A 31 -7.58 5.57 3.11
N GLY A 32 -6.92 4.41 3.21
CA GLY A 32 -5.51 4.25 2.90
C GLY A 32 -5.17 4.61 1.44
N ARG A 33 -3.87 4.81 1.17
CA ARG A 33 -3.37 5.08 -0.18
C ARG A 33 -3.70 3.92 -1.12
N GLU A 34 -4.21 4.22 -2.30
CA GLU A 34 -4.42 3.23 -3.35
C GLU A 34 -3.07 2.86 -3.99
N ALA A 35 -2.84 1.58 -4.26
CA ALA A 35 -1.62 1.15 -4.93
C ALA A 35 -1.68 1.52 -6.41
N HIS A 36 -0.60 2.10 -6.94
CA HIS A 36 -0.46 2.36 -8.37
C HIS A 36 0.59 1.43 -9.00
N PRO A 37 0.23 0.17 -9.32
CA PRO A 37 1.16 -0.78 -9.90
C PRO A 37 1.55 -0.35 -11.32
N ILE A 38 2.84 -0.44 -11.63
CA ILE A 38 3.33 -0.24 -12.99
C ILE A 38 3.18 -1.51 -13.82
N ALA A 39 2.95 -1.35 -15.13
CA ALA A 39 2.91 -2.50 -16.05
C ALA A 39 4.29 -3.16 -16.14
N SER A 40 4.35 -4.49 -16.11
CA SER A 40 5.61 -5.24 -16.20
C SER A 40 6.25 -5.15 -17.59
N THR A 41 5.43 -5.03 -18.63
CA THR A 41 5.84 -4.88 -20.04
C THR A 41 5.25 -3.61 -20.61
N ASN A 42 5.95 -3.00 -21.55
CA ASN A 42 5.51 -1.83 -22.31
C ASN A 42 5.73 -2.09 -23.81
N VAL A 43 4.87 -1.51 -24.65
CA VAL A 43 4.91 -1.67 -26.10
C VAL A 43 6.23 -1.19 -26.73
N GLY A 44 6.91 -0.23 -26.08
CA GLY A 44 8.22 0.28 -26.49
C GLY A 44 9.42 -0.59 -26.11
N ASP A 45 9.25 -1.62 -25.27
CA ASP A 45 10.38 -2.37 -24.70
C ASP A 45 11.17 -3.14 -25.79
N GLY A 46 10.49 -3.56 -26.88
CA GLY A 46 11.12 -4.20 -28.02
C GLY A 46 12.06 -3.28 -28.82
N GLY A 47 11.83 -1.96 -28.79
CA GLY A 47 12.62 -0.97 -29.51
C GLY A 47 13.83 -0.43 -28.75
N MET A 48 13.95 -0.72 -27.44
CA MET A 48 15.02 -0.16 -26.61
C MET A 48 16.41 -0.71 -26.97
N ASP A 49 17.41 0.16 -26.92
CA ASP A 49 18.83 -0.18 -26.99
C ASP A 49 19.36 -0.65 -25.62
N CYS A 50 20.54 -1.27 -25.60
CA CYS A 50 21.14 -1.73 -24.34
C CYS A 50 21.35 -0.58 -23.34
N GLY A 51 21.65 0.63 -23.83
CA GLY A 51 21.76 1.83 -23.01
C GLY A 51 20.42 2.25 -22.40
N GLY A 52 19.34 2.23 -23.18
CA GLY A 52 17.97 2.47 -22.71
C GLY A 52 17.55 1.47 -21.65
N ILE A 53 17.76 0.17 -21.87
CA ILE A 53 17.42 -0.87 -20.90
C ILE A 53 18.13 -0.65 -19.56
N SER A 54 19.42 -0.31 -19.58
CA SER A 54 20.17 -0.03 -18.35
C SER A 54 19.66 1.22 -17.61
N ARG A 55 19.30 2.28 -18.34
CA ARG A 55 18.76 3.51 -17.75
C ARG A 55 17.39 3.29 -17.13
N GLU A 56 16.51 2.57 -17.82
CA GLU A 56 15.18 2.21 -17.31
C GLU A 56 15.29 1.31 -16.07
N PHE A 57 16.20 0.34 -16.09
CA PHE A 57 16.46 -0.52 -14.94
C PHE A 57 16.89 0.31 -13.71
N GLU A 58 17.81 1.25 -13.90
CA GLU A 58 18.25 2.14 -12.81
C GLU A 58 17.14 3.10 -12.35
N ALA A 59 16.33 3.61 -13.27
CA ALA A 59 15.18 4.45 -12.94
C ALA A 59 14.16 3.69 -12.05
N ASN A 60 13.85 2.44 -12.39
CA ASN A 60 13.00 1.58 -11.59
C ASN A 60 13.60 1.32 -10.20
N GLU A 61 14.91 1.09 -10.10
CA GLU A 61 15.60 0.90 -8.81
C GLU A 61 15.52 2.14 -7.90
N ARG A 62 15.66 3.33 -8.47
CA ARG A 62 15.48 4.60 -7.72
C ARG A 62 14.05 4.74 -7.21
N GLN A 63 13.05 4.35 -8.01
CA GLN A 63 11.65 4.37 -7.60
C GLN A 63 11.39 3.38 -6.47
N ILE A 64 11.96 2.16 -6.53
CA ILE A 64 11.88 1.18 -5.44
C ILE A 64 12.43 1.78 -4.13
N LEU A 65 13.59 2.44 -4.16
CA LEU A 65 14.16 3.07 -2.95
C LEU A 65 13.24 4.13 -2.34
N ALA A 66 12.60 4.95 -3.18
CA ALA A 66 11.65 5.97 -2.72
C ALA A 66 10.44 5.31 -2.03
N THR A 67 9.82 4.32 -2.67
CA THR A 67 8.67 3.59 -2.14
C THR A 67 9.02 2.83 -0.84
N VAL A 68 10.23 2.27 -0.74
CA VAL A 68 10.72 1.61 0.50
C VAL A 68 10.92 2.62 1.64
N LYS A 69 11.39 3.83 1.34
CA LYS A 69 11.55 4.88 2.33
C LYS A 69 10.19 5.34 2.85
N GLU A 70 9.23 5.58 1.96
CA GLU A 70 7.83 5.91 2.31
C GLU A 70 7.23 4.84 3.24
N ARG A 71 7.42 3.57 2.89
CA ARG A 71 7.04 2.42 3.72
C ARG A 71 7.59 2.47 5.13
N SER A 72 8.90 2.67 5.26
CA SER A 72 9.55 2.71 6.57
C SER A 72 9.03 3.85 7.44
N GLN A 73 8.71 5.00 6.83
CA GLN A 73 8.15 6.16 7.51
C GLN A 73 6.70 5.92 7.95
N ALA A 74 5.90 5.24 7.12
CA ALA A 74 4.50 4.92 7.43
C ALA A 74 4.35 3.83 8.51
N GLN A 75 5.24 2.83 8.53
CA GLN A 75 5.18 1.73 9.49
C GLN A 75 5.80 2.09 10.87
N GLY A 76 6.79 2.98 10.92
CA GLY A 76 7.52 3.31 12.15
C GLY A 76 6.72 4.04 13.25
N LYS A 77 5.55 4.60 12.94
CA LYS A 77 4.76 5.40 13.90
C LYS A 77 3.52 4.69 14.46
N ASN A 78 3.08 3.58 13.88
CA ASN A 78 1.80 2.94 14.20
C ASN A 78 1.89 1.70 15.10
N VAL A 79 3.09 1.17 15.37
CA VAL A 79 3.28 -0.04 16.19
C VAL A 79 2.87 0.17 17.65
N ILE A 80 2.99 1.39 18.18
CA ILE A 80 2.68 1.70 19.59
C ILE A 80 1.16 1.81 19.85
N LEU A 81 0.38 2.21 18.83
CA LEU A 81 -1.09 2.29 18.93
C LEU A 81 -1.79 0.93 18.79
N GLY A 82 -1.10 -0.07 18.23
CA GLY A 82 -1.63 -1.41 18.01
C GLY A 82 -1.91 -2.16 19.31
N ALA A 83 -1.02 -2.10 20.32
CA ALA A 83 -1.16 -2.91 21.53
C ALA A 83 -2.40 -2.54 22.37
N THR A 84 -2.74 -1.24 22.45
CA THR A 84 -3.94 -0.77 23.16
C THR A 84 -5.21 -0.89 22.30
N GLY A 85 -5.11 -0.71 20.98
CA GLY A 85 -6.22 -0.86 20.04
C GLY A 85 -6.68 -2.30 19.83
N VAL A 86 -5.77 -3.28 19.86
CA VAL A 86 -6.05 -4.71 19.63
C VAL A 86 -7.02 -5.30 20.65
N LEU A 87 -6.97 -4.87 21.92
CA LEU A 87 -7.88 -5.37 22.96
C LEU A 87 -9.30 -4.79 22.84
N LEU A 88 -9.45 -3.56 22.32
CA LEU A 88 -10.76 -2.89 22.16
C LEU A 88 -11.40 -3.13 20.78
N PHE A 89 -10.59 -3.39 19.75
CA PHE A 89 -11.01 -3.54 18.35
C PHE A 89 -10.65 -4.91 17.76
N TRP A 90 -10.42 -5.94 18.60
CA TRP A 90 -10.13 -7.32 18.18
C TRP A 90 -11.06 -7.85 17.07
N PRO A 91 -12.40 -7.66 17.14
CA PRO A 91 -13.30 -8.14 16.07
C PRO A 91 -13.16 -7.35 14.76
N ALA A 92 -12.80 -6.06 14.84
CA ALA A 92 -12.66 -5.17 13.70
C ALA A 92 -11.31 -5.34 12.97
N LEU A 93 -10.29 -5.86 13.65
CA LEU A 93 -8.99 -6.15 13.05
C LEU A 93 -9.05 -7.21 11.94
N PHE A 94 -10.06 -8.08 11.95
CA PHE A 94 -10.23 -9.10 10.92
C PHE A 94 -10.65 -8.51 9.55
N PHE A 95 -11.15 -7.27 9.52
CA PHE A 95 -11.57 -6.57 8.29
C PHE A 95 -10.54 -5.57 7.77
N MET A 96 -9.43 -5.38 8.49
CA MET A 96 -8.35 -4.50 8.06
C MET A 96 -7.35 -5.33 7.25
N ASP A 97 -7.53 -5.42 5.92
CA ASP A 97 -6.52 -6.01 5.04
C ASP A 97 -5.27 -5.12 5.12
N PRO A 98 -4.15 -5.55 5.72
CA PRO A 98 -2.92 -4.78 5.74
C PRO A 98 -2.22 -4.89 4.37
N LYS A 99 -2.99 -4.88 3.27
CA LYS A 99 -2.52 -4.68 1.90
C LYS A 99 -1.85 -3.33 1.89
N SER A 100 -0.58 -3.37 2.21
CA SER A 100 0.24 -2.19 2.28
C SER A 100 0.53 -1.88 0.79
N PRO A 101 -0.01 -0.79 0.22
CA PRO A 101 -0.02 -0.51 -1.22
C PRO A 101 1.40 -0.50 -1.82
N GLU A 102 2.37 -0.06 -1.05
CA GLU A 102 3.74 0.09 -1.47
C GLU A 102 4.48 -1.26 -1.72
N LYS A 103 3.99 -2.42 -1.23
CA LYS A 103 4.58 -3.74 -1.56
C LYS A 103 4.12 -4.17 -2.92
N ILE A 104 2.87 -3.88 -3.26
CA ILE A 104 2.34 -4.12 -4.60
C ILE A 104 3.13 -3.29 -5.62
N GLU A 105 3.48 -2.05 -5.29
CA GLU A 105 4.33 -1.20 -6.14
C GLU A 105 5.78 -1.71 -6.25
N ILE A 106 6.41 -2.11 -5.14
CA ILE A 106 7.76 -2.70 -5.15
C ILE A 106 7.78 -3.99 -5.98
N ASP A 107 6.79 -4.86 -5.80
CA ASP A 107 6.69 -6.13 -6.52
C ASP A 107 6.43 -5.90 -8.01
N ALA A 108 5.62 -4.89 -8.39
CA ALA A 108 5.43 -4.48 -9.77
C ALA A 108 6.74 -3.97 -10.43
N LEU A 109 7.50 -3.13 -9.71
CA LEU A 109 8.81 -2.64 -10.17
C LEU A 109 9.85 -3.77 -10.29
N ARG A 110 9.87 -4.73 -9.35
CA ARG A 110 10.71 -5.93 -9.44
C ARG A 110 10.36 -6.77 -10.67
N ASN A 111 9.07 -6.95 -10.94
CA ASN A 111 8.61 -7.71 -12.11
C ASN A 111 9.02 -7.04 -13.43
N ARG A 112 8.89 -5.71 -13.52
CA ARG A 112 9.38 -4.92 -14.67
C ARG A 112 10.89 -5.11 -14.88
N ASN A 113 11.68 -5.03 -13.82
CA ASN A 113 13.14 -5.24 -13.91
C ASN A 113 13.51 -6.67 -14.34
N ARG A 114 12.72 -7.67 -13.97
CA ARG A 114 12.88 -9.04 -14.47
C ARG A 114 12.66 -9.11 -15.98
N VAL A 115 11.58 -8.53 -16.48
CA VAL A 115 11.28 -8.46 -17.92
C VAL A 115 12.42 -7.74 -18.67
N LEU A 116 12.89 -6.59 -18.16
CA LEU A 116 14.01 -5.86 -18.78
C LEU A 116 15.28 -6.70 -18.83
N THR A 117 15.52 -7.54 -17.82
CA THR A 117 16.66 -8.48 -17.80
C THR A 117 16.51 -9.56 -18.87
N GLU A 118 15.30 -10.12 -19.04
CA GLU A 118 15.01 -11.11 -20.09
C GLU A 118 15.18 -10.50 -21.51
N ILE A 119 14.74 -9.25 -21.70
CA ILE A 119 14.94 -8.51 -22.96
C ILE A 119 16.44 -8.24 -23.21
N ALA A 120 17.19 -7.83 -22.17
CA ALA A 120 18.63 -7.64 -22.26
C ALA A 120 19.35 -8.93 -22.70
N LEU A 121 18.96 -10.07 -22.14
CA LEU A 121 19.49 -11.39 -22.52
C LEU A 121 19.17 -11.72 -23.98
N GLY A 122 17.91 -11.53 -24.40
CA GLY A 122 17.49 -11.74 -25.79
C GLY A 122 18.28 -10.87 -26.79
N LYS A 123 18.66 -9.66 -26.38
CA LYS A 123 19.46 -8.71 -27.18
C LYS A 123 20.98 -8.85 -27.01
N ARG A 124 21.46 -9.81 -26.20
CA ARG A 124 22.88 -9.99 -25.82
C ARG A 124 23.51 -8.73 -25.22
N CYS A 125 22.71 -7.93 -24.52
CA CYS A 125 23.21 -6.80 -23.75
C CYS A 125 23.92 -7.28 -22.46
N PRO A 126 24.84 -6.48 -21.90
CA PRO A 126 25.36 -6.71 -20.55
C PRO A 126 24.20 -6.79 -19.53
N ALA A 127 24.24 -7.79 -18.65
CA ALA A 127 23.21 -7.95 -17.62
C ALA A 127 23.19 -6.71 -16.69
N PRO A 128 22.04 -6.04 -16.51
CA PRO A 128 21.91 -4.95 -15.54
C PRO A 128 22.25 -5.46 -14.15
N LYS A 129 23.13 -4.76 -13.42
CA LYS A 129 23.49 -5.11 -12.04
C LYS A 129 22.57 -4.37 -11.08
N SER A 130 21.80 -5.11 -10.30
CA SER A 130 21.00 -4.53 -9.22
C SER A 130 21.87 -4.07 -8.06
N GLN A 131 21.72 -2.82 -7.66
CA GLN A 131 22.40 -2.28 -6.47
C GLN A 131 21.58 -2.46 -5.19
N LEU A 132 20.33 -2.93 -5.30
CA LEU A 132 19.38 -3.05 -4.19
C LEU A 132 19.33 -4.43 -3.53
N SER A 133 20.27 -5.33 -3.80
CA SER A 133 20.24 -6.71 -3.26
C SER A 133 20.04 -6.79 -1.74
N ASP A 134 20.68 -5.91 -0.96
CA ASP A 134 20.52 -5.86 0.50
C ASP A 134 19.16 -5.27 0.93
N VAL A 135 18.63 -4.34 0.15
CA VAL A 135 17.29 -3.78 0.38
C VAL A 135 16.23 -4.84 0.11
N TYR A 136 16.36 -5.61 -0.97
CA TYR A 136 15.48 -6.74 -1.26
C TYR A 136 15.49 -7.77 -0.15
N LYS A 137 16.68 -8.17 0.35
CA LYS A 137 16.80 -9.08 1.50
C LYS A 137 16.10 -8.55 2.75
N LYS A 138 16.20 -7.24 3.04
CA LYS A 138 15.49 -6.63 4.18
C LYS A 138 13.97 -6.63 3.98
N LEU A 139 13.51 -6.35 2.77
CA LEU A 139 12.08 -6.38 2.44
C LEU A 139 11.51 -7.79 2.58
N ASP A 140 12.22 -8.80 2.08
CA ASP A 140 11.78 -10.19 2.12
C ASP A 140 11.92 -10.77 3.55
N GLY A 141 12.94 -10.35 4.30
CA GLY A 141 13.15 -10.71 5.71
C GLY A 141 12.17 -10.06 6.69
N GLY A 142 11.56 -8.93 6.33
CA GLY A 142 10.44 -8.32 7.07
C GLY A 142 9.12 -9.10 6.91
N VAL A 143 9.00 -9.92 5.86
CA VAL A 143 7.89 -10.85 5.63
C VAL A 143 8.16 -12.19 6.34
N LYS A 144 8.63 -12.16 7.59
CA LYS A 144 8.42 -13.31 8.49
C LYS A 144 6.99 -13.26 9.01
N THR A 145 6.04 -13.45 8.08
CA THR A 145 4.71 -13.95 8.43
C THR A 145 4.92 -15.25 9.19
N ALA A 146 4.42 -15.29 10.42
CA ALA A 146 4.25 -16.53 11.16
C ALA A 146 3.65 -17.59 10.21
N PRO A 147 4.13 -18.85 10.27
CA PRO A 147 3.63 -19.90 9.40
C PRO A 147 2.13 -20.00 9.57
N ALA A 148 1.39 -19.92 8.45
CA ALA A 148 -0.01 -20.26 8.41
C ALA A 148 -0.13 -21.72 8.89
N LYS A 149 -0.54 -21.90 10.14
CA LYS A 149 -0.88 -23.20 10.70
C LYS A 149 -2.13 -23.66 9.94
N ARG A 150 -1.92 -24.55 8.97
CA ARG A 150 -2.99 -25.31 8.33
C ARG A 150 -3.46 -26.31 9.39
N ASP A 151 -4.55 -25.97 10.05
CA ASP A 151 -5.28 -26.91 10.89
C ASP A 151 -6.08 -27.82 9.95
N GLY A 152 -5.70 -29.10 9.93
CA GLY A 152 -6.47 -30.20 9.39
C GLY A 152 -6.88 -31.13 10.52
#